data_AF-A0A5A4WK57-F1
#
_entry.id   AF-A0A5A4WK57-F1
#
_cell.length_a   1.000
_cell.length_b   1.000
_cell.length_c   1.000
_cell.angle_alpha   90.00
_cell.angle_beta   90.00
_cell.angle_gamma   90.00
#
_symmetry.space_group_name_H-M   'P 1'
#
loop_
_entity.id
_entity.type
_entity.pdbx_description
1 polymer ?
#
loop_
_entity_poly.entity_id
_entity_poly.type
_entity_poly.pdbx_seq_one_letter_code
_entity_poly.pdbx_strand_id
1 'polypeptide(L)' 'MLGYIFVDGTLLQKTLVSESLARVAYVKEPNTKYLLELEEEQEKAKNKSVGIWSIPGYVIERGYK' A
#
# COMPACT_ATOMS: atom_id res chain seq x y z
N MET A 1 -0.20 13.99 -12.73
CA MET A 1 -0.51 14.54 -11.40
C MET A 1 -0.47 13.39 -10.40
N LEU A 2 0.12 13.59 -9.22
CA LEU A 2 0.09 12.63 -8.10
C LEU A 2 -0.62 13.30 -6.92
N GLY A 3 -1.34 12.54 -6.11
CA GLY A 3 -2.09 13.10 -4.99
C GLY A 3 -2.54 12.04 -3.97
N TYR A 4 -2.75 12.52 -2.74
CA TYR A 4 -3.39 11.76 -1.67
C TYR A 4 -4.89 12.00 -1.71
N ILE A 5 -5.68 10.93 -1.60
CA ILE A 5 -7.14 11.02 -1.73
C ILE A 5 -7.74 10.74 -0.36
N PHE A 6 -8.60 11.65 0.08
CA PHE A 6 -9.35 11.50 1.31
C PHE A 6 -10.82 11.29 0.99
N VAL A 7 -11.41 10.26 1.57
CA VAL A 7 -12.84 9.98 1.53
C VAL A 7 -13.33 10.04 2.96
N ASP A 8 -14.24 10.97 3.25
CA ASP A 8 -14.77 11.21 4.60
C ASP A 8 -13.68 11.37 5.67
N GLY A 9 -12.60 12.10 5.32
CA GLY A 9 -11.45 12.33 6.19
C GLY A 9 -10.47 11.16 6.32
N THR A 10 -10.76 10.01 5.70
CA THR A 10 -9.90 8.82 5.72
C THR A 10 -9.00 8.77 4.48
N LEU A 11 -7.71 8.51 4.68
CA LEU A 11 -6.74 8.36 3.58
C LEU A 11 -7.02 7.06 2.81
N LEU A 12 -7.50 7.18 1.58
CA LEU A 12 -7.89 6.03 0.75
C LEU A 12 -6.73 5.06 0.51
N GLN A 13 -5.52 5.59 0.27
CA GLN A 13 -4.31 4.77 0.09
C GLN A 13 -4.04 3.86 1.28
N LYS A 14 -4.29 4.33 2.50
CA LYS A 14 -4.13 3.55 3.72
C LYS A 14 -5.12 2.40 3.77
N THR A 15 -6.38 2.66 3.47
CA THR A 15 -7.44 1.64 3.42
C THR A 15 -7.10 0.54 2.41
N LEU A 16 -6.68 0.92 1.20
CA LEU A 16 -6.32 -0.05 0.16
C LEU A 16 -5.14 -0.94 0.57
N VAL A 17 -4.13 -0.37 1.23
CA VAL A 17 -2.97 -1.13 1.69
C VAL A 17 -3.35 -2.05 2.86
N SER A 18 -4.10 -1.56 3.85
CA SER A 18 -4.46 -2.33 5.05
C SER A 18 -5.42 -3.50 4.74
N GLU A 19 -6.27 -3.34 3.72
CA GLU A 19 -7.15 -4.40 3.19
C GLU A 19 -6.46 -5.32 2.18
N SER A 20 -5.15 -5.15 1.95
CA SER A 20 -4.37 -5.97 1.02
C SER A 20 -4.86 -5.91 -0.44
N LEU A 21 -5.38 -4.75 -0.84
CA LEU A 21 -5.82 -4.45 -2.21
C LEU A 21 -4.74 -3.72 -3.02
N ALA A 22 -3.77 -3.11 -2.34
CA ALA A 22 -2.66 -2.38 -2.94
C ALA A 22 -1.34 -2.61 -2.19
N ARG A 23 -0.23 -2.29 -2.86
CA ARG A 23 1.12 -2.25 -2.27
C ARG A 23 1.71 -0.84 -2.34
N VAL A 24 2.60 -0.51 -1.43
CA VAL A 24 3.42 0.69 -1.49
C VAL A 24 4.44 0.54 -2.61
N ALA A 25 4.41 1.48 -3.56
CA ALA A 25 5.27 1.48 -4.73
C ALA A 25 5.40 2.90 -5.29
N TYR A 26 6.36 3.10 -6.21
CA TYR A 26 6.54 4.34 -6.97
C TYR A 26 6.74 5.60 -6.09
N VAL A 27 7.42 5.43 -4.96
CA VAL A 27 7.81 6.51 -4.07
C VAL A 27 8.83 7.41 -4.76
N LYS A 28 8.54 8.71 -4.84
CA LYS A 28 9.46 9.72 -5.39
C LYS A 28 9.50 10.93 -4.47
N GLU A 29 10.68 11.25 -3.96
CA GLU A 29 10.88 12.48 -3.20
C GLU A 29 10.48 13.72 -4.03
N PRO A 30 9.90 14.75 -3.40
CA PRO A 30 9.64 14.90 -1.96
C PRO A 30 8.27 14.33 -1.51
N ASN A 31 7.58 13.52 -2.32
CA ASN A 31 6.21 13.08 -2.06
C ASN A 31 6.11 11.92 -1.06
N THR A 32 6.66 12.08 0.14
CA THR A 32 6.80 11.01 1.15
C THR A 32 5.97 11.25 2.42
N LYS A 33 5.06 12.24 2.43
CA LYS A 33 4.29 12.69 3.61
C LYS A 33 3.66 11.56 4.44
N TYR A 34 3.09 10.54 3.78
CA TYR A 34 2.43 9.40 4.45
C TYR A 34 3.16 8.07 4.25
N LEU A 35 4.42 8.11 3.78
CA LEU A 35 5.15 6.91 3.38
C LEU A 35 5.29 5.92 4.54
N LEU A 36 5.77 6.38 5.70
CA LEU A 36 5.99 5.55 6.87
C LEU A 36 4.69 4.86 7.33
N GLU A 37 3.58 5.60 7.39
CA GLU A 37 2.28 5.04 7.77
C GLU A 37 1.81 3.95 6.79
N LEU A 38 2.01 4.16 5.48
CA LEU A 38 1.65 3.18 4.47
C LEU A 38 2.55 1.93 4.51
N GLU A 39 3.84 2.09 4.79
CA GLU A 39 4.78 0.98 4.94
C GLU A 39 4.42 0.11 6.15
N GLU A 40 4.11 0.73 7.29
CA GLU A 40 3.66 0.01 8.49
C GLU A 40 2.36 -0.77 8.24
N GLU A 41 1.37 -0.16 7.59
CA GLU A 41 0.13 -0.85 7.25
C GLU A 41 0.36 -1.99 6.25
N GLN A 42 1.30 -1.83 5.32
CA GLN A 42 1.66 -2.90 4.39
C GLN A 42 2.28 -4.10 5.12
N GLU A 43 3.18 -3.88 6.07
CA GLU A 43 3.77 -4.98 6.84
C GLU A 43 2.70 -5.72 7.66
N LYS A 44 1.75 -5.00 8.25
CA LYS A 44 0.58 -5.61 8.92
C LYS A 44 -0.27 -6.42 7.94
N ALA A 45 -0.50 -5.91 6.73
CA ALA A 45 -1.27 -6.58 5.69
C ALA A 45 -0.59 -7.87 5.19
N LYS A 46 0.74 -7.83 4.96
CA LYS A 46 1.55 -9.00 4.60
C LYS A 46 1.41 -10.14 5.63
N ASN A 47 1.49 -9.80 6.92
CA ASN A 47 1.37 -10.78 8.01
C ASN A 47 -0.01 -11.48 8.06
N LYS A 48 -1.07 -10.82 7.58
CA LYS A 48 -2.41 -11.42 7.50
C LYS A 48 -2.56 -12.42 6.36
N SER A 49 -1.67 -12.39 5.36
CA SER A 49 -1.71 -13.31 4.20
C SER A 49 -3.05 -13.33 3.45
N VAL A 50 -3.68 -12.15 3.29
CA VAL A 50 -4.95 -11.97 2.57
C VAL A 50 -4.76 -11.13 1.30
N GLY A 51 -5.73 -11.18 0.38
CA GLY A 51 -5.69 -10.38 -0.85
C GLY A 51 -4.46 -10.68 -1.71
N ILE A 52 -3.77 -9.62 -2.14
CA ILE A 52 -2.53 -9.74 -2.95
C ILE A 52 -1.42 -10.51 -2.22
N TRP A 53 -1.44 -10.61 -0.89
CA TRP A 53 -0.43 -11.31 -0.10
C TRP A 53 -0.71 -12.81 0.10
N SER A 54 -1.88 -13.29 -0.33
CA SER A 54 -2.27 -14.70 -0.17
C SER A 54 -1.55 -15.66 -1.13
N ILE A 55 -0.95 -15.14 -2.21
CA ILE A 55 -0.30 -15.93 -3.25
C ILE A 55 1.22 -15.72 -3.16
N PRO A 56 2.00 -16.75 -2.79
CA PRO A 56 3.45 -16.66 -2.73
C PRO A 56 4.05 -16.25 -4.08
N GLY A 57 4.89 -15.22 -4.07
CA GLY A 57 5.58 -14.72 -5.27
C GLY A 57 4.70 -13.93 -6.25
N TYR A 58 3.45 -13.63 -5.90
CA TYR A 58 2.57 -12.79 -6.72
C TYR A 58 2.98 -11.32 -6.70
N VAL A 59 3.23 -10.77 -5.51
CA VAL A 59 3.73 -9.39 -5.36
C VAL A 59 5.26 -9.38 -5.46
N ILE A 60 5.78 -8.61 -6.41
CA ILE A 60 7.22 -8.45 -6.64
C ILE A 60 7.59 -6.97 -6.63
N GLU A 61 8.88 -6.67 -6.49
CA GLU A 61 9.39 -5.29 -6.46
C GLU A 61 8.87 -4.43 -7.64
N ARG A 62 8.84 -5.04 -8.84
CA ARG A 62 8.42 -4.37 -10.09
C ARG A 62 6.91 -4.32 -10.32
N GLY A 63 6.08 -5.00 -9.51
CA GLY A 63 4.65 -5.09 -9.77
C GLY A 63 4.02 -6.38 -9.26
N TYR A 64 3.34 -7.08 -10.16
CA TYR A 64 2.62 -8.32 -9.92
C TYR A 64 2.98 -9.33 -11.00
N LYS A 65 2.86 -10.63 -10.72
CA LYS A 65 3.10 -11.73 -11.67
C LYS A 65 1.81 -12.35 -12.16
#